data_AF-A0A357GU52-F1
#
_entry.id   AF-A0A357GU52-F1
#
_cell.length_a   1.000
_cell.length_b   1.000
_cell.length_c   1.000
_cell.angle_alpha   90.00
_cell.angle_beta   90.00
_cell.angle_gamma   90.00
#
_symmetry.space_group_name_H-M   'P 1'
#
loop_
_entity.id
_entity.type
_entity.pdbx_description
1 polymer ?
#
loop_
_entity_poly.entity_id
_entity_poly.type
_entity_poly.pdbx_seq_one_letter_code
_entity_poly.pdbx_strand_id
1 'polypeptide(L)'
;MTNDHNSEASIPSYGEDWRRCIFYHDEKHFSAARNYWSSTENYNNTTNAWNVNLNNGNTNNNTKSNSNYARCVRRKLFFKSFAFIRRWLF
;
A
#
# COMPACT_ATOMS: atom_id res chain seq x y z
N MET A 1 -39.32 1.91 -17.50
CA MET A 1 -38.63 1.40 -18.69
C MET A 1 -37.15 1.55 -18.39
N THR A 2 -36.30 0.55 -18.24
CA THR A 2 -36.39 -0.92 -18.27
C THR A 2 -35.23 -1.42 -17.41
N ASN A 3 -35.29 -2.70 -17.08
CA ASN A 3 -34.46 -3.44 -16.14
C ASN A 3 -32.96 -3.50 -16.51
N ASP A 4 -32.21 -4.17 -15.62
CA ASP A 4 -31.02 -5.00 -15.90
C ASP A 4 -29.72 -4.46 -15.28
N HIS A 5 -28.95 -5.15 -14.43
CA HIS A 5 -29.00 -6.52 -13.91
C HIS A 5 -28.35 -6.51 -12.51
N ASN A 6 -28.96 -7.22 -11.56
CA ASN A 6 -28.20 -7.84 -10.48
C ASN A 6 -27.20 -8.80 -11.14
N SER A 7 -25.94 -8.39 -11.30
CA SER A 7 -24.87 -9.37 -11.53
C SER A 7 -24.35 -9.75 -10.16
N GLU A 8 -24.96 -10.76 -9.55
CA GLU A 8 -24.24 -11.57 -8.58
C GLU A 8 -23.00 -12.09 -9.31
N ALA A 9 -21.87 -11.44 -9.08
CA ALA A 9 -20.61 -11.89 -9.63
C ALA A 9 -20.35 -13.29 -9.07
N SER A 10 -20.51 -14.27 -9.94
CA SER A 10 -20.24 -15.67 -9.64
C SER A 10 -18.81 -15.75 -9.14
N ILE A 11 -18.61 -16.08 -7.86
CA ILE A 11 -17.26 -16.27 -7.31
C ILE A 11 -16.67 -17.47 -8.05
N PRO A 12 -15.62 -17.29 -8.87
CA PRO A 12 -15.09 -18.42 -9.58
C PRO A 12 -14.28 -19.27 -8.60
N SER A 13 -14.64 -20.55 -8.53
CA SER A 13 -13.93 -21.56 -7.75
C SER A 13 -12.56 -21.81 -8.39
N TYR A 14 -11.54 -21.08 -7.96
CA TYR A 14 -10.16 -21.36 -8.33
C TYR A 14 -9.36 -21.61 -7.06
N GLY A 15 -9.05 -22.89 -6.84
CA GLY A 15 -8.39 -23.40 -5.65
C GLY A 15 -7.08 -22.69 -5.31
N GLU A 16 -6.88 -22.50 -4.00
CA GLU A 16 -5.60 -22.44 -3.28
C GLU A 16 -4.47 -21.54 -3.84
N ASP A 17 -4.75 -20.52 -4.64
CA ASP A 17 -3.72 -19.62 -5.17
C ASP A 17 -3.69 -18.27 -4.42
N TRP A 18 -3.09 -18.30 -3.23
CA TRP A 18 -2.95 -17.16 -2.29
C TRP A 18 -2.18 -15.95 -2.86
N ARG A 19 -1.54 -16.10 -4.02
CA ARG A 19 -0.81 -15.01 -4.69
C ARG A 19 -1.72 -14.00 -5.40
N ARG A 20 -3.01 -14.31 -5.57
CA ARG A 20 -3.96 -13.44 -6.28
C ARG A 20 -4.60 -12.33 -5.45
N CYS A 21 -4.54 -12.36 -4.11
CA CYS A 21 -5.15 -11.33 -3.25
C CYS A 21 -4.41 -9.98 -3.25
N ILE A 22 -3.29 -9.82 -3.98
CA ILE A 22 -2.56 -8.54 -4.04
C ILE A 22 -2.85 -7.76 -5.31
N PHE A 23 -3.55 -8.35 -6.30
CA PHE A 23 -3.71 -7.72 -7.63
C PHE A 23 -5.14 -7.56 -8.12
N TYR A 24 -6.14 -7.94 -7.32
CA TYR A 24 -7.55 -7.67 -7.66
C TYR A 24 -8.21 -6.86 -6.56
N HIS A 25 -8.00 -5.55 -6.62
CA HIS A 25 -9.05 -4.58 -6.34
C HIS A 25 -8.73 -3.31 -7.11
N ASP A 26 -9.48 -3.10 -8.19
CA ASP A 26 -9.66 -1.82 -8.87
C ASP A 26 -8.39 -1.26 -9.56
N GLU A 27 -8.54 -0.48 -10.62
CA GLU A 27 -7.44 -0.01 -11.49
C GLU A 27 -6.44 0.97 -10.82
N LYS A 28 -6.37 1.02 -9.48
CA LYS A 28 -5.36 1.78 -8.74
C LYS A 28 -4.04 1.04 -8.65
N HIS A 29 -3.42 0.86 -9.81
CA HIS A 29 -2.01 0.48 -9.89
C HIS A 29 -1.15 1.47 -9.08
N PHE A 30 -0.39 0.92 -8.15
CA PHE A 30 0.72 1.57 -7.49
C PHE A 30 1.74 2.01 -8.54
N SER A 31 1.64 3.25 -9.00
CA SER A 31 2.54 3.78 -10.02
C SER A 31 3.84 4.26 -9.39
N ALA A 32 4.98 3.72 -9.82
CA ALA A 32 6.26 4.26 -9.43
C ALA A 32 6.52 5.67 -10.00
N ALA A 33 5.78 6.12 -11.02
CA ALA A 33 6.02 7.39 -11.71
C ALA A 33 5.14 8.54 -11.19
N ARG A 34 5.06 8.75 -9.87
CA ARG A 34 4.22 9.79 -9.25
C ARG A 34 4.89 10.43 -8.03
N ASN A 35 4.34 11.58 -7.62
CA ASN A 35 4.70 12.25 -6.37
C ASN A 35 3.95 11.62 -5.20
N TYR A 36 4.69 11.28 -4.14
CA TYR A 36 4.15 10.70 -2.92
C TYR A 36 4.45 11.59 -1.73
N TRP A 37 3.43 11.85 -0.92
CA TRP A 37 3.60 12.56 0.34
C TRP A 37 4.45 11.74 1.33
N SER A 38 5.33 12.45 2.05
CA SER A 38 5.90 12.01 3.31
C SER A 38 5.01 12.45 4.48
N SER A 39 5.13 11.81 5.63
CA SER A 39 4.49 12.24 6.88
C SER A 39 5.21 13.43 7.55
N THR A 40 6.22 14.00 6.90
CA THR A 40 7.05 15.09 7.43
C THR A 40 6.55 16.45 6.93
N GLU A 41 6.18 17.32 7.86
CA GLU A 41 5.91 18.75 7.59
C GLU A 41 7.22 19.51 7.29
N ASN A 42 7.14 20.55 6.46
CA ASN A 42 8.27 21.48 6.32
C ASN A 42 8.28 22.49 7.48
N TYR A 43 9.23 22.35 8.40
CA TYR A 43 9.31 23.21 9.60
C TYR A 43 9.39 24.71 9.26
N ASN A 44 10.09 25.08 8.18
CA ASN A 44 10.25 26.47 7.78
C ASN A 44 8.95 27.08 7.21
N ASN A 45 8.00 26.23 6.79
CA ASN A 45 6.73 26.66 6.25
C ASN A 45 5.67 25.58 6.50
N THR A 46 4.88 25.78 7.56
CA THR A 46 3.86 24.83 8.02
C THR A 46 2.70 24.63 7.03
N THR A 47 2.60 25.47 6.00
CA THR A 47 1.65 25.26 4.88
C THR A 47 2.12 24.18 3.90
N ASN A 48 3.39 23.77 3.98
CA ASN A 48 4.02 22.78 3.09
C ASN A 48 4.34 21.47 3.80
N ALA A 49 4.40 20.39 3.01
CA ALA A 49 4.88 19.08 3.43
C ALA A 49 5.89 18.52 2.40
N TRP A 50 6.71 17.57 2.82
CA TRP A 50 7.69 16.93 1.94
C TRP A 50 7.04 15.87 1.06
N ASN A 51 7.46 15.80 -0.20
CA ASN A 51 7.08 14.77 -1.15
C ASN A 51 8.30 14.22 -1.89
N VAL A 52 8.19 12.97 -2.34
CA VAL A 52 9.20 12.28 -3.16
C VAL A 52 8.57 11.94 -4.50
N ASN A 53 9.22 12.36 -5.58
CA ASN A 53 8.89 11.96 -6.93
C ASN A 53 9.59 10.64 -7.24
N LEU A 54 8.84 9.55 -7.28
CA LEU A 54 9.41 8.23 -7.56
C LEU A 54 9.71 7.99 -9.04
N ASN A 55 9.32 8.91 -9.95
CA ASN A 55 9.67 8.85 -11.36
C ASN A 55 11.17 9.13 -11.59
N ASN A 56 11.76 10.01 -10.78
CA ASN A 56 13.16 10.45 -10.95
C ASN A 56 13.94 10.59 -9.63
N GLY A 57 13.34 10.23 -8.49
CA GLY A 57 13.97 10.29 -7.18
C GLY A 57 14.05 11.68 -6.54
N ASN A 58 13.50 12.71 -7.18
CA ASN A 58 13.58 14.08 -6.63
C ASN A 58 12.75 14.22 -5.34
N THR A 59 13.28 14.95 -4.36
CA THR A 59 12.58 15.29 -3.12
C THR A 59 12.27 16.78 -3.10
N ASN A 60 11.02 17.15 -2.84
CA ASN A 60 10.57 18.53 -2.86
C ASN A 60 9.57 18.82 -1.72
N ASN A 61 9.23 20.08 -1.49
CA ASN A 61 8.16 20.48 -0.57
C ASN A 61 7.07 21.25 -1.33
N ASN A 62 5.82 20.85 -1.11
CA ASN A 62 4.65 21.42 -1.77
C ASN A 62 3.62 21.83 -0.72
N THR A 63 2.74 22.77 -1.07
CA THR A 63 1.58 23.13 -0.24
C THR A 63 0.70 21.91 0.01
N LYS A 64 0.20 21.77 1.25
CA LYS A 64 -0.63 20.62 1.67
C LYS A 64 -1.95 20.49 0.90
N SER A 65 -2.36 21.53 0.16
CA SER A 65 -3.51 21.49 -0.76
C SER A 65 -3.22 20.79 -2.09
N ASN A 66 -1.97 20.48 -2.42
CA ASN A 66 -1.63 19.80 -3.67
C ASN A 66 -2.04 18.32 -3.65
N SER A 67 -2.47 17.82 -4.81
CA SER A 67 -2.86 16.43 -4.99
C SER A 67 -1.65 15.51 -5.23
N ASN A 68 -0.97 15.10 -4.15
CA ASN A 68 -0.02 13.97 -4.20
C ASN A 68 -0.61 12.71 -3.55
N TYR A 69 -0.03 11.56 -3.85
CA TYR A 69 -0.52 10.26 -3.37
C TYR A 69 0.08 9.89 -2.02
N ALA A 70 -0.66 9.12 -1.22
CA ALA A 70 -0.11 8.43 -0.06
C ALA A 70 0.24 6.98 -0.44
N ARG A 71 1.22 6.39 0.26
CA ARG A 71 1.63 5.00 0.08
C ARG A 71 1.84 4.35 1.44
N CYS A 72 1.16 3.25 1.70
CA CYS A 72 1.35 2.49 2.93
C CYS A 72 2.73 1.81 2.93
N VAL A 73 3.44 1.88 4.06
CA VAL A 73 4.73 1.20 4.27
C VAL A 73 4.51 0.00 5.18
N ARG A 74 4.83 -1.21 4.70
CA ARG A 74 4.77 -2.44 5.50
C ARG A 74 6.14 -2.75 6.08
N ARG A 75 6.22 -2.91 7.40
CA ARG A 75 7.41 -3.46 8.06
C ARG A 75 7.49 -4.95 7.74
N LYS A 76 8.65 -5.43 7.28
CA LYS A 76 8.92 -6.87 7.20
C LYS A 76 9.44 -7.31 8.57
N LEU A 77 8.60 -7.96 9.38
CA LEU A 77 9.07 -8.57 10.61
C LEU A 77 9.80 -9.87 10.26
N PHE A 78 11.10 -9.92 10.53
CA PHE A 78 11.88 -11.14 10.41
C PHE A 78 11.80 -11.89 11.75
N PHE A 79 10.78 -12.74 11.91
CA PHE A 79 10.77 -13.66 13.04
C PHE A 79 11.81 -14.76 12.76
N LYS A 80 12.88 -14.82 13.55
CA LYS A 80 13.63 -16.07 13.66
C LYS A 80 12.72 -17.07 14.37
N SER A 81 12.40 -18.18 13.72
CA SER A 81 11.77 -19.31 14.39
C SER A 81 12.67 -19.76 15.54
N PHE A 82 12.32 -19.38 16.77
CA PHE A 82 12.79 -20.10 17.93
C PHE A 82 11.90 -21.33 18.06
N ALA A 83 12.40 -22.47 17.58
CA ALA A 83 11.83 -23.75 17.92
C ALA A 83 11.94 -23.92 19.44
N PHE A 84 10.81 -23.85 20.13
CA PHE A 84 10.71 -24.11 21.56
C PHE A 84 10.92 -25.61 21.78
N ILE A 85 12.17 -26.05 21.94
CA ILE A 85 12.44 -27.42 22.38
C ILE A 85 12.07 -27.50 23.86
N ARG A 86 10.83 -27.94 24.17
CA ARG A 86 10.54 -28.55 25.46
C ARG A 86 11.23 -29.89 25.50
N ARG A 87 12.34 -30.00 26.23
CA ARG A 87 12.79 -31.29 26.77
C ARG A 87 12.73 -31.18 28.28
N TRP A 88 11.60 -31.63 28.83
CA TRP A 88 11.54 -32.05 30.22
C TRP A 88 12.44 -33.28 30.38
N LEU A 89 13.45 -33.20 31.23
CA LEU A 89 13.92 -34.34 32.01
C LEU A 89 14.25 -33.80 33.41
N PHE A 90 13.59 -34.41 34.39
CA PHE A 90 14.07 -34.49 35.78
C PHE A 90 15.36 -35.33 35.81
#